data_AF-A0A3D4UV20-F1
#
_entry.id   AF-A0A3D4UV20-F1
#
_cell.length_a   1.000
_cell.length_b   1.000
_cell.length_c   1.000
_cell.angle_alpha   90.00
_cell.angle_beta   90.00
_cell.angle_gamma   90.00
#
_symmetry.space_group_name_H-M   'P 1'
#
loop_
_entity.id
_entity.type
_entity.pdbx_description
1 polymer ?
#
loop_
_entity_poly.entity_id
_entity_poly.type
_entity_poly.pdbx_seq_one_letter_code
_entity_poly.pdbx_strand_id
1 'polypeptide(L)'
;GYTSDEAIERATDLGIAMQLTNILRDVGEDLERGRIYIPKEDLIKFNVTEEELFAKNKSEKFIELMKFQISRARCYYDSAFAGIEMLNKDSRLPVYLAHRNYSRILEKIEENEYDVFNKRAFLNQSEKLYILPQVLLDLKKAV
;
A
#
# COMPACT_ATOMS: atom_id res chain seq x y z
N GLY A 1 -8.38 -20.80 9.60
CA GLY A 1 -7.13 -21.54 9.35
C GLY A 1 -6.78 -21.44 7.87
N TYR A 2 -5.55 -21.79 7.52
CA TYR A 2 -5.07 -21.94 6.14
C TYR A 2 -4.53 -23.36 5.95
N THR A 3 -4.39 -23.81 4.70
CA THR A 3 -4.17 -25.23 4.39
C THR A 3 -2.89 -25.54 3.61
N SER A 4 -2.04 -24.56 3.30
CA SER A 4 -0.80 -24.78 2.52
C SER A 4 0.30 -23.76 2.83
N ASP A 5 1.55 -24.12 2.52
CA ASP A 5 2.71 -23.21 2.56
C ASP A 5 2.54 -22.02 1.60
N GLU A 6 1.89 -22.25 0.45
CA GLU A 6 1.54 -21.19 -0.50
C GLU A 6 0.63 -20.12 0.15
N ALA A 7 -0.29 -20.50 1.05
CA ALA A 7 -1.11 -19.51 1.75
C ALA A 7 -0.28 -18.62 2.70
N ILE A 8 0.83 -19.14 3.24
CA ILE A 8 1.78 -18.35 4.07
C ILE A 8 2.52 -17.34 3.19
N GLU A 9 2.98 -17.74 2.01
CA GLU A 9 3.66 -16.84 1.07
C GLU A 9 2.73 -15.69 0.66
N ARG A 10 1.47 -15.98 0.32
CA ARG A 10 0.48 -14.96 -0.05
C ARG A 10 0.13 -14.04 1.11
N ALA A 11 0.06 -14.56 2.34
CA ALA A 11 -0.11 -13.74 3.53
C ALA A 11 1.10 -12.83 3.78
N THR A 12 2.30 -13.33 3.50
CA THR A 12 3.55 -12.55 3.59
C THR A 12 3.54 -11.40 2.58
N ASP A 13 3.13 -11.66 1.34
CA ASP A 13 2.98 -10.63 0.31
C ASP A 13 2.00 -9.54 0.74
N LEU A 14 0.87 -9.90 1.39
CA LEU A 14 -0.06 -8.91 1.91
C LEU A 14 0.60 -8.00 2.96
N GLY A 15 1.37 -8.59 3.87
CA GLY A 15 2.13 -7.85 4.88
C GLY A 15 3.14 -6.89 4.26
N ILE A 16 3.87 -7.33 3.24
CA ILE A 16 4.82 -6.50 2.48
C ILE A 16 4.09 -5.33 1.80
N ALA A 17 2.99 -5.60 1.10
CA ALA A 17 2.20 -4.59 0.41
C ALA A 17 1.69 -3.51 1.37
N MET A 18 1.15 -3.92 2.52
CA MET A 18 0.66 -3.01 3.56
C MET A 18 1.79 -2.19 4.17
N GLN A 19 2.97 -2.79 4.38
CA GLN A 19 4.11 -2.08 4.94
C GLN A 19 4.70 -1.06 3.97
N LEU A 20 4.80 -1.41 2.68
CA LEU A 20 5.17 -0.44 1.64
C LEU A 20 4.17 0.72 1.61
N THR A 21 2.88 0.43 1.71
CA THR A 21 1.82 1.45 1.76
C THR A 21 1.97 2.38 2.97
N ASN A 22 2.31 1.83 4.14
CA ASN A 22 2.59 2.63 5.35
C ASN A 22 3.80 3.56 5.10
N ILE A 23 4.90 3.02 4.59
CA ILE A 23 6.11 3.81 4.28
C ILE A 23 5.77 4.99 3.35
N LEU A 24 4.99 4.73 2.29
CA LEU A 24 4.68 5.76 1.29
C LEU A 24 3.72 6.84 1.78
N ARG A 25 2.72 6.48 2.60
CA ARG A 25 1.75 7.48 3.10
C ARG A 25 2.30 8.33 4.25
N ASP A 26 3.30 7.82 4.96
CA ASP A 26 3.83 8.39 6.20
C ASP A 26 5.18 9.14 6.00
N VAL A 27 5.67 9.28 4.75
CA VAL A 27 6.97 9.92 4.40
C VAL A 27 7.19 11.25 5.12
N GLY A 28 6.23 12.19 5.05
CA GLY A 28 6.36 13.49 5.70
C GLY A 28 6.51 13.41 7.22
N GLU A 29 5.72 12.58 7.88
CA GLU A 29 5.77 12.38 9.34
C GLU A 29 7.06 11.68 9.77
N ASP A 30 7.56 10.74 8.97
CA ASP A 30 8.81 10.02 9.24
C ASP A 30 10.02 10.94 9.11
N LEU A 31 10.03 11.84 8.12
CA LEU A 31 11.08 12.85 7.95
C LEU A 31 11.09 13.84 9.12
N GLU A 32 9.94 14.24 9.64
CA GLU A 32 9.85 15.08 10.86
C GLU A 32 10.47 14.41 12.08
N ARG A 33 10.57 13.07 12.08
CA ARG A 33 11.23 12.27 13.11
C ARG A 33 12.68 11.92 12.76
N GLY A 34 13.23 12.46 11.68
CA GLY A 34 14.59 12.18 11.22
C GLY A 34 14.75 10.79 10.61
N ARG A 35 13.70 10.20 10.05
CA ARG A 35 13.69 8.81 9.53
C ARG A 35 13.39 8.76 8.04
N ILE A 36 14.05 7.84 7.35
CA ILE A 36 13.81 7.52 5.94
C ILE A 36 13.66 6.00 5.85
N TYR A 37 12.49 5.53 5.41
CA TYR A 37 12.21 4.10 5.21
C TYR A 37 12.14 3.70 3.73
N ILE A 38 12.19 4.66 2.80
CA ILE A 38 12.31 4.36 1.38
C ILE A 38 13.66 3.66 1.16
N PRO A 39 13.72 2.52 0.43
CA PRO A 39 14.96 1.81 0.19
C PRO A 39 16.03 2.71 -0.43
N LYS A 40 17.24 2.70 0.15
CA LYS A 40 18.36 3.53 -0.30
C LYS A 40 18.78 3.26 -1.74
N GLU A 41 18.71 2.00 -2.17
CA GLU A 41 18.94 1.60 -3.56
C GLU A 41 17.99 2.27 -4.55
N ASP A 42 16.72 2.47 -4.15
CA ASP A 42 15.73 3.13 -4.98
C ASP A 42 15.94 4.66 -4.97
N LEU A 43 16.34 5.24 -3.84
CA LEU A 43 16.79 6.65 -3.80
C LEU A 43 17.95 6.91 -4.79
N ILE A 44 18.96 6.03 -4.79
CA ILE A 44 20.09 6.09 -5.71
C ILE A 44 19.61 5.93 -7.16
N LYS A 45 18.77 4.92 -7.43
CA LYS A 45 18.25 4.63 -8.77
C LYS A 45 17.51 5.81 -9.40
N PHE A 46 16.75 6.55 -8.60
CA PHE A 46 16.00 7.73 -9.05
C PHE A 46 16.74 9.05 -8.81
N ASN A 47 17.99 9.01 -8.33
CA ASN A 47 18.82 10.18 -8.05
C ASN A 47 18.17 11.19 -7.06
N VAL A 48 17.42 10.69 -6.08
CA VAL A 48 16.80 11.48 -5.01
C VAL A 48 17.73 11.46 -3.79
N THR A 49 18.14 12.63 -3.30
CA THR A 49 19.01 12.70 -2.11
C THR A 49 18.21 12.83 -0.83
N GLU A 50 18.82 12.50 0.31
CA GLU A 50 18.20 12.65 1.62
C GLU A 50 17.92 14.13 1.93
N GLU A 51 18.81 15.04 1.52
CA GLU A 51 18.64 16.48 1.70
C GLU A 51 17.39 16.99 0.96
N GLU A 52 17.12 16.48 -0.24
CA GLU A 52 15.91 16.82 -0.99
C GLU A 52 14.65 16.30 -0.31
N LEU A 53 14.70 15.10 0.29
CA LEU A 53 13.60 14.57 1.08
C LEU A 53 13.33 15.43 2.30
N PHE A 54 14.36 15.76 3.09
CA PHE A 54 14.22 16.64 4.26
C PHE A 54 13.77 18.06 3.90
N ALA A 55 14.15 18.56 2.72
CA ALA A 55 13.64 19.81 2.16
C ALA A 55 12.19 19.70 1.63
N LYS A 56 11.54 18.52 1.75
CA LYS A 56 10.20 18.23 1.23
C LYS A 56 10.06 18.57 -0.26
N ASN A 57 11.13 18.37 -1.04
CA ASN A 57 11.18 18.73 -2.45
C ASN A 57 10.46 17.69 -3.31
N LYS A 58 9.21 17.99 -3.69
CA LYS A 58 8.39 17.19 -4.62
C LYS A 58 8.83 17.39 -6.08
N SER A 59 10.07 17.01 -6.37
CA SER A 59 10.65 17.04 -7.71
C SER A 59 10.07 15.94 -8.62
N GLU A 60 10.26 16.06 -9.94
CA GLU A 60 9.83 15.05 -10.92
C GLU A 60 10.42 13.67 -10.63
N LYS A 61 11.72 13.61 -10.30
CA LYS A 61 12.40 12.36 -9.91
C LYS A 61 11.82 11.72 -8.65
N PHE A 62 11.37 12.52 -7.69
CA PHE A 62 10.68 12.02 -6.50
C PHE A 62 9.32 11.44 -6.87
N ILE A 63 8.57 12.09 -7.77
CA ILE A 63 7.29 11.57 -8.27
C ILE A 63 7.50 10.23 -8.98
N GLU A 64 8.53 10.09 -9.82
CA GLU A 64 8.85 8.82 -10.49
C GLU A 64 9.26 7.72 -9.50
N LEU A 65 10.02 8.06 -8.46
CA LEU A 65 10.32 7.15 -7.34
C LEU A 65 9.02 6.69 -6.64
N MET A 66 8.09 7.60 -6.34
CA MET A 66 6.82 7.26 -5.71
C MET A 66 5.98 6.34 -6.59
N LYS A 67 5.86 6.62 -7.89
CA LYS A 67 5.18 5.73 -8.86
C LYS A 67 5.80 4.34 -8.87
N PHE A 68 7.13 4.25 -8.85
CA PHE A 68 7.83 2.97 -8.80
C PHE A 68 7.50 2.17 -7.54
N GLN A 69 7.51 2.81 -6.35
CA GLN A 69 7.15 2.13 -5.11
C GLN A 69 5.67 1.73 -5.05
N ILE A 70 4.77 2.58 -5.56
CA ILE A 70 3.33 2.26 -5.67
C ILE A 70 3.13 1.04 -6.57
N SER A 71 3.81 1.00 -7.72
CA SER A 71 3.75 -0.16 -8.62
C SER A 71 4.26 -1.43 -7.93
N ARG A 72 5.37 -1.36 -7.18
CA ARG A 72 5.89 -2.47 -6.38
C ARG A 72 4.87 -2.97 -5.35
N ALA A 73 4.25 -2.06 -4.60
CA ALA A 73 3.22 -2.42 -3.62
C ALA A 73 1.99 -3.06 -4.27
N ARG A 74 1.56 -2.57 -5.44
CA ARG A 74 0.48 -3.16 -6.24
C ARG A 74 0.80 -4.59 -6.67
N CYS A 75 2.02 -4.87 -7.13
CA CYS A 75 2.43 -6.24 -7.46
C CYS A 75 2.26 -7.20 -6.28
N TYR A 76 2.62 -6.76 -5.06
CA TYR A 76 2.40 -7.57 -3.86
C TYR A 76 0.92 -7.69 -3.47
N TYR A 77 0.10 -6.64 -3.64
CA TYR A 77 -1.35 -6.75 -3.45
C TYR A 77 -1.99 -7.74 -4.43
N ASP A 78 -1.60 -7.70 -5.70
CA ASP A 78 -2.10 -8.61 -6.73
C ASP A 78 -1.68 -10.05 -6.43
N SER A 79 -0.43 -10.24 -6.02
CA SER A 79 0.10 -11.54 -5.56
C SER A 79 -0.70 -12.06 -4.35
N ALA A 80 -0.90 -11.22 -3.34
CA ALA A 80 -1.62 -11.57 -2.12
C ALA A 80 -3.10 -11.92 -2.33
N PHE A 81 -3.72 -11.36 -3.37
CA PHE A 81 -5.13 -11.56 -3.68
C PHE A 81 -5.48 -13.04 -3.85
N ALA A 82 -4.62 -13.81 -4.52
CA ALA A 82 -4.80 -15.24 -4.71
C ALA A 82 -4.86 -16.02 -3.37
N GLY A 83 -4.16 -15.53 -2.34
CA GLY A 83 -4.18 -16.12 -1.00
C GLY A 83 -5.51 -15.97 -0.27
N ILE A 84 -6.35 -14.98 -0.64
CA ILE A 84 -7.62 -14.74 0.05
C ILE A 84 -8.57 -15.92 -0.16
N GLU A 85 -8.59 -16.51 -1.35
CA GLU A 85 -9.40 -17.69 -1.64
C GLU A 85 -8.92 -18.94 -0.89
N MET A 86 -7.66 -18.97 -0.47
CA MET A 86 -7.09 -20.09 0.31
C MET A 86 -7.51 -20.05 1.79
N LEU A 87 -8.11 -18.95 2.26
CA LEU A 87 -8.61 -18.82 3.63
C LEU A 87 -9.97 -19.49 3.81
N ASN A 88 -10.23 -19.95 5.04
CA ASN A 88 -11.57 -20.33 5.47
C ASN A 88 -12.59 -19.20 5.18
N LYS A 89 -13.80 -19.56 4.76
CA LYS A 89 -14.86 -18.62 4.34
C LYS A 89 -15.07 -17.46 5.32
N ASP A 90 -15.11 -17.76 6.62
CA ASP A 90 -15.35 -16.76 7.67
C ASP A 90 -14.20 -15.74 7.83
N SER A 91 -12.99 -16.09 7.38
CA SER A 91 -11.81 -15.22 7.45
C SER A 91 -11.59 -14.40 6.16
N ARG A 92 -12.27 -14.73 5.06
CA ARG A 92 -12.05 -14.06 3.76
C ARG A 92 -12.49 -12.59 3.79
N LEU A 93 -13.68 -12.32 4.34
CA LEU A 93 -14.25 -10.97 4.36
C LEU A 93 -13.34 -9.92 5.02
N PRO A 94 -12.87 -10.10 6.28
CA PRO A 94 -12.01 -9.10 6.91
C PRO A 94 -10.68 -8.91 6.16
N VAL A 95 -10.10 -9.98 5.62
CA VAL A 95 -8.83 -9.90 4.88
C VAL A 95 -9.02 -9.17 3.53
N TYR A 96 -10.10 -9.47 2.81
CA TYR A 96 -10.42 -8.78 1.56
C TYR A 96 -10.71 -7.28 1.79
N LEU A 97 -11.41 -6.94 2.86
CA LEU A 97 -11.63 -5.55 3.26
C LEU A 97 -10.32 -4.84 3.61
N ALA A 98 -9.42 -5.51 4.33
CA ALA A 98 -8.11 -4.96 4.67
C ALA A 98 -7.28 -4.71 3.40
N HIS A 99 -7.17 -5.72 2.53
CA HIS A 99 -6.50 -5.62 1.23
C HIS A 99 -7.00 -4.43 0.41
N ARG A 100 -8.32 -4.34 0.18
CA ARG A 100 -8.91 -3.28 -0.64
C ARG A 100 -8.75 -1.90 -0.02
N ASN A 101 -9.00 -1.75 1.29
CA ASN A 101 -8.86 -0.46 1.94
C ASN A 101 -7.41 0.04 1.93
N TYR A 102 -6.43 -0.85 2.17
CA TYR A 102 -5.03 -0.47 2.14
C TYR A 102 -4.54 -0.16 0.72
N SER A 103 -4.91 -0.96 -0.28
CA SER A 103 -4.58 -0.66 -1.68
C SER A 103 -5.10 0.72 -2.12
N ARG A 104 -6.30 1.11 -1.66
CA ARG A 104 -6.88 2.43 -1.95
C ARG A 104 -6.16 3.62 -1.30
N ILE A 105 -5.32 3.38 -0.30
CA ILE A 105 -4.43 4.45 0.21
C ILE A 105 -3.42 4.85 -0.87
N LEU A 106 -2.99 3.91 -1.73
CA LEU A 106 -2.11 4.21 -2.86
C LEU A 106 -2.81 5.11 -3.89
N GLU A 107 -4.08 4.84 -4.18
CA GLU A 107 -4.90 5.73 -5.02
C GLU A 107 -5.00 7.12 -4.39
N LYS A 108 -5.11 7.20 -3.06
CA LYS A 108 -5.14 8.49 -2.35
C LYS A 108 -3.84 9.27 -2.45
N ILE A 109 -2.69 8.58 -2.50
CA ILE A 109 -1.40 9.20 -2.77
C ILE A 109 -1.38 9.78 -4.19
N GLU A 110 -1.89 9.04 -5.17
CA GLU A 110 -1.98 9.50 -6.57
C GLU A 110 -2.95 10.69 -6.72
N GLU A 111 -4.13 10.64 -6.09
CA GLU A 111 -5.12 11.73 -6.05
C GLU A 111 -4.55 13.02 -5.44
N ASN A 112 -3.67 12.88 -4.44
CA ASN A 112 -2.98 13.99 -3.81
C ASN A 112 -1.74 14.46 -4.60
N GLU A 113 -1.60 14.04 -5.86
CA GLU A 113 -0.47 14.36 -6.73
C GLU A 113 0.88 14.05 -6.06
N TYR A 114 0.93 12.92 -5.33
CA TYR A 114 2.11 12.41 -4.62
C TYR A 114 2.65 13.34 -3.52
N ASP A 115 1.85 14.29 -3.02
CA ASP A 115 2.23 15.22 -1.94
C ASP A 115 2.20 14.57 -0.55
N VAL A 116 3.00 13.53 -0.36
CA VAL A 116 3.12 12.78 0.91
C VAL A 116 3.95 13.50 1.98
N PHE A 117 4.58 14.62 1.61
CA PHE A 117 5.34 15.46 2.54
C PHE A 117 4.43 16.34 3.42
N ASN A 118 3.31 16.80 2.86
CA ASN A 118 2.40 17.73 3.51
C ASN A 118 1.01 17.13 3.74
N LYS A 119 0.63 16.13 2.94
CA LYS A 119 -0.68 15.48 3.02
C LYS A 119 -0.53 13.99 3.22
N ARG A 120 -0.69 13.57 4.46
CA ARG A 120 -0.81 12.15 4.78
C ARG A 120 -2.01 11.54 4.07
N ALA A 121 -1.79 10.47 3.31
CA ALA A 121 -2.85 9.74 2.64
C ALA A 121 -3.56 8.77 3.61
N PHE A 122 -4.86 8.94 3.79
CA PHE A 122 -5.69 8.04 4.59
C PHE A 122 -7.11 7.97 4.03
N LEU A 123 -7.83 6.91 4.37
CA LEU A 123 -9.26 6.78 4.13
C LEU A 123 -10.03 7.20 5.37
N ASN A 124 -11.04 8.04 5.20
CA ASN A 124 -11.99 8.37 6.25
C ASN A 124 -13.00 7.21 6.48
N GLN A 125 -13.88 7.34 7.48
CA GLN A 125 -14.82 6.26 7.81
C GLN A 125 -15.81 5.93 6.69
N SER A 126 -16.31 6.93 5.96
CA SER A 126 -17.25 6.69 4.86
C SER A 126 -16.56 6.02 3.67
N GLU A 127 -15.35 6.44 3.32
CA GLU A 127 -14.54 5.81 2.28
C GLU A 127 -14.25 4.34 2.60
N LYS A 128 -13.96 4.00 3.87
CA LYS A 128 -13.74 2.61 4.29
C LYS A 128 -14.98 1.73 4.15
N LEU A 129 -16.16 2.29 4.39
CA LEU A 129 -17.44 1.55 4.33
C LEU A 129 -18.00 1.47 2.91
N TYR A 130 -17.67 2.43 2.04
CA TYR A 130 -18.15 2.50 0.65
C TYR A 130 -17.86 1.22 -0.16
N ILE A 131 -16.77 0.51 0.15
CA ILE A 131 -16.39 -0.71 -0.58
C ILE A 131 -17.16 -1.96 -0.17
N LEU A 132 -17.88 -1.95 0.96
CA LEU A 132 -18.56 -3.14 1.49
C LEU A 132 -19.46 -3.84 0.47
N PRO A 133 -20.33 -3.13 -0.29
CA PRO A 133 -21.19 -3.78 -1.27
C PRO A 133 -20.40 -4.48 -2.39
N GLN A 134 -19.35 -3.83 -2.90
CA GLN A 134 -18.50 -4.40 -3.95
C GLN A 134 -17.75 -5.63 -3.45
N VAL A 135 -17.18 -5.56 -2.24
CA VAL A 135 -16.47 -6.67 -1.60
C VAL A 135 -17.39 -7.88 -1.39
N LEU A 136 -18.62 -7.65 -0.92
CA LEU A 136 -19.60 -8.72 -0.75
C LEU A 136 -20.04 -9.34 -2.08
N LEU A 137 -20.13 -8.55 -3.14
CA LEU A 137 -20.41 -9.05 -4.50
C LEU A 137 -19.25 -9.89 -5.05
N ASP A 138 -18.01 -9.44 -4.88
CA ASP A 138 -16.82 -10.15 -5.34
C ASP A 138 -16.67 -11.50 -4.62
N LEU A 139 -16.86 -11.53 -3.30
CA LEU A 139 -16.80 -12.75 -2.50
C LEU A 139 -17.91 -13.75 -2.86
N LYS A 140 -19.09 -13.27 -3.28
CA LYS A 140 -20.18 -14.13 -3.78
C LYS A 140 -19.89 -14.74 -5.14
N LYS A 141 -19.05 -14.12 -5.96
CA LYS A 141 -18.64 -14.63 -7.28
C LYS A 141 -17.47 -15.62 -7.20
N ALA A 142 -16.68 -15.57 -6.12
CA ALA A 142 -15.56 -16.47 -5.84
C ALA A 142 -15.97 -17.75 -5.08
N VAL A 143 -17.28 -18.06 -5.02
CA VAL A 143 -17.88 -19.27 -4.43
C VAL A 143 -18.78 -19.90 -5.47
#